data_AF-A0A497CA23-F1
#
_entry.id   AF-A0A497CA23-F1
#
_cell.length_a   1.000
_cell.length_b   1.000
_cell.length_c   1.000
_cell.angle_alpha   90.00
_cell.angle_beta   90.00
_cell.angle_gamma   90.00
#
_symmetry.space_group_name_H-M   'P 1'
#
loop_
_entity.id
_entity.type
_entity.pdbx_description
1 polymer ?
#
loop_
_entity_poly.entity_id
_entity_poly.type
_entity_poly.pdbx_seq_one_letter_code
_entity_poly.pdbx_strand_id
1 'polypeptide(L)'
;MTKITRRDFLEIVKRILAATGLAALFSPVVAYFYPPTLEETPAEPVLVGKEDSIPLGESATVQYGRYPALVINTSEGLKAYSAVCTHFACIVKWNAEINQIACPCHEGYFDPL
;
A
#
# COMPACT_ATOMS: atom_id res chain seq x y z
N MET A 1 39.16 -28.79 15.70
CA MET A 1 38.85 -28.30 14.34
C MET A 1 39.11 -29.43 13.36
N THR A 2 38.06 -30.00 12.76
CA THR A 2 38.20 -31.04 11.73
C THR A 2 38.92 -30.42 10.53
N LYS A 3 40.06 -30.99 10.13
CA LYS A 3 40.81 -30.48 8.97
C LYS A 3 40.01 -30.74 7.71
N ILE A 4 39.61 -29.69 7.00
CA ILE A 4 38.95 -29.80 5.70
C ILE A 4 39.94 -30.41 4.71
N THR A 5 39.59 -31.55 4.12
CA THR A 5 40.41 -32.16 3.07
C THR A 5 40.17 -31.48 1.72
N ARG A 6 41.07 -31.66 0.76
CA ARG A 6 40.91 -31.13 -0.61
C ARG A 6 39.59 -31.59 -1.26
N ARG A 7 39.16 -32.82 -0.97
CA ARG A 7 37.89 -33.38 -1.46
C ARG A 7 36.69 -32.68 -0.84
N ASP A 8 36.73 -32.46 0.48
CA ASP A 8 35.65 -31.78 1.20
C ASP A 8 35.48 -30.34 0.69
N PHE A 9 36.61 -29.64 0.46
CA PHE A 9 36.60 -28.31 -0.14
C PHE A 9 35.94 -28.30 -1.53
N LEU A 10 36.31 -29.23 -2.41
CA LEU A 10 35.71 -29.31 -3.76
C LEU A 10 34.22 -29.67 -3.72
N GLU A 11 33.78 -30.53 -2.80
CA GLU A 11 32.36 -30.85 -2.62
C GLU A 11 31.56 -29.64 -2.11
N ILE A 12 32.12 -28.87 -1.18
CA ILE A 12 31.51 -27.62 -0.71
C ILE A 12 31.36 -26.63 -1.88
N VAL A 13 32.43 -26.43 -2.66
CA VAL A 13 32.40 -25.52 -3.83
C VAL A 13 31.36 -25.98 -4.85
N LYS A 14 31.31 -27.27 -5.20
CA LYS A 14 30.32 -27.83 -6.14
C LYS A 14 28.89 -27.56 -5.68
N ARG A 15 28.60 -27.76 -4.38
CA ARG A 15 27.26 -27.53 -3.81
C ARG A 15 26.87 -26.07 -3.83
N ILE A 16 27.79 -25.17 -3.49
CA ILE A 16 27.55 -23.72 -3.56
C ILE A 16 27.26 -23.30 -5.00
N LEU A 17 28.10 -23.73 -5.96
CA LEU A 17 27.89 -23.41 -7.37
C LEU A 17 26.55 -23.95 -7.91
N ALA A 18 26.18 -25.18 -7.55
CA ALA A 18 24.90 -25.76 -7.93
C ALA A 18 23.72 -24.98 -7.31
N ALA A 19 23.80 -24.61 -6.04
CA ALA A 19 22.77 -23.81 -5.37
C ALA A 19 22.63 -22.42 -5.99
N THR A 20 23.74 -21.73 -6.28
CA THR A 20 23.73 -20.42 -6.94
C THR A 20 23.18 -20.52 -8.36
N GLY A 21 23.53 -21.56 -9.11
CA GLY A 21 23.00 -21.80 -10.45
C GLY A 21 21.48 -22.02 -10.43
N LEU A 22 20.99 -22.83 -9.49
CA LEU A 22 19.55 -23.02 -9.27
C LEU A 22 18.88 -21.70 -8.89
N ALA A 23 19.44 -20.94 -7.95
CA ALA A 23 18.88 -19.64 -7.56
C ALA A 23 18.80 -18.67 -8.74
N ALA A 24 19.83 -18.60 -9.58
CA ALA A 24 19.84 -17.75 -10.77
C ALA A 24 18.80 -18.18 -11.83
N LEU A 25 18.52 -19.48 -11.95
CA LEU A 25 17.50 -20.00 -12.85
C LEU A 25 16.08 -19.74 -12.35
N PHE A 26 15.86 -19.85 -11.04
CA PHE A 26 14.52 -19.69 -10.44
C PHE A 26 14.20 -18.22 -10.06
N SER A 27 15.20 -17.36 -9.90
CA SER A 27 14.94 -15.96 -9.51
C SER A 27 14.06 -15.19 -10.49
N PRO A 28 14.11 -15.36 -11.83
CA PRO A 28 13.21 -14.67 -12.74
C PRO A 28 11.77 -15.17 -12.63
N VAL A 29 11.58 -16.47 -12.31
CA VAL A 29 10.25 -17.05 -12.09
C VAL A 29 9.62 -16.45 -10.84
N VAL A 30 10.39 -16.28 -9.77
CA VAL A 30 9.92 -15.61 -8.56
C VAL A 30 9.66 -14.12 -8.83
N ALA A 31 10.59 -13.45 -9.51
CA ALA A 31 10.48 -12.03 -9.84
C ALA A 31 9.31 -11.72 -10.77
N TYR A 32 8.90 -12.65 -11.63
CA TYR A 32 7.72 -12.51 -12.50
C TYR A 32 6.44 -12.25 -11.71
N PHE A 33 6.31 -12.78 -10.49
CA PHE A 33 5.16 -12.55 -9.62
C PHE A 33 5.26 -11.28 -8.78
N TYR A 34 6.39 -10.56 -8.83
CA TYR A 34 6.59 -9.32 -8.10
C TYR A 34 6.55 -8.13 -9.06
N PRO A 35 5.59 -7.20 -8.93
CA PRO A 35 5.49 -6.06 -9.84
C PRO A 35 6.77 -5.20 -9.77
N PRO A 36 7.36 -4.82 -10.92
CA PRO A 36 8.61 -4.05 -10.94
C PRO A 36 8.44 -2.60 -10.51
N THR A 37 7.22 -2.08 -10.61
CA THR A 37 6.84 -0.71 -10.21
C THR A 37 5.60 -0.78 -9.32
N LEU A 38 5.72 -0.21 -8.13
CA LEU A 38 4.63 -0.05 -7.16
C LEU A 38 4.37 1.45 -6.99
N GLU A 39 3.78 2.10 -8.00
CA GLU A 39 3.29 3.47 -7.85
C GLU A 39 1.92 3.42 -7.16
N GLU A 40 1.92 3.39 -5.83
CA GLU A 40 0.68 3.37 -5.06
C GLU A 40 0.02 4.74 -4.97
N THR A 41 0.83 5.81 -4.92
CA THR A 41 0.38 7.21 -4.86
C THR A 41 0.94 8.01 -6.03
N PRO A 42 0.15 8.93 -6.64
CA PRO A 42 0.62 9.81 -7.70
C PRO A 42 1.83 10.64 -7.26
N ALA A 43 2.79 10.84 -8.15
CA ALA A 43 3.96 11.70 -7.90
C ALA A 43 3.61 13.20 -7.95
N GLU A 44 2.56 13.55 -8.69
CA GLU A 44 2.06 14.92 -8.82
C GLU A 44 0.79 15.14 -7.99
N PRO A 45 0.57 16.36 -7.46
CA PRO A 45 -0.67 16.70 -6.76
C PRO A 45 -1.90 16.47 -7.66
N VAL A 46 -2.92 15.84 -7.11
CA VAL A 46 -4.20 15.64 -7.80
C VAL A 46 -5.13 16.81 -7.53
N LEU A 47 -5.69 17.39 -8.59
CA LEU A 47 -6.72 18.42 -8.48
C LEU A 47 -8.02 17.82 -7.95
N VAL A 48 -8.44 18.25 -6.76
CA VAL A 48 -9.68 17.81 -6.11
C VAL A 48 -10.90 18.60 -6.63
N GLY A 49 -10.73 19.90 -6.80
CA GLY A 49 -11.81 20.83 -7.16
C GLY A 49 -11.58 22.20 -6.53
N LYS A 50 -12.62 23.04 -6.59
CA LYS A 50 -12.63 24.32 -5.87
C LYS A 50 -13.01 24.10 -4.41
N GLU A 51 -12.52 24.94 -3.51
CA GLU A 51 -12.83 24.85 -2.08
C GLU A 51 -14.33 24.96 -1.77
N ASP A 52 -15.06 25.79 -2.52
CA ASP A 52 -16.52 25.97 -2.40
C ASP A 52 -17.34 24.76 -2.90
N SER A 53 -16.72 23.82 -3.60
CA SER A 53 -17.40 22.63 -4.12
C SER A 53 -17.67 21.55 -3.06
N ILE A 54 -17.00 21.64 -1.90
CA ILE A 54 -17.22 20.75 -0.75
C ILE A 54 -17.72 21.62 0.41
N PRO A 55 -19.04 21.76 0.61
CA PRO A 55 -19.59 22.52 1.74
C PRO A 55 -19.16 21.98 3.10
N LEU A 56 -19.24 22.80 4.14
CA LEU A 56 -18.94 22.38 5.51
C LEU A 56 -19.80 21.18 5.91
N GLY A 57 -19.16 20.13 6.43
CA GLY A 57 -19.80 18.86 6.81
C GLY A 57 -19.98 17.88 5.65
N GLU A 58 -19.59 18.24 4.43
CA GLU A 58 -19.63 17.37 3.25
C GLU A 58 -18.24 16.80 2.91
N SER A 59 -18.23 15.85 1.98
CA SER A 59 -17.00 15.21 1.52
C SER A 59 -16.99 14.98 0.01
N ALA A 60 -15.79 14.77 -0.53
CA ALA A 60 -15.56 14.28 -1.89
C ALA A 60 -14.59 13.10 -1.86
N THR A 61 -14.90 12.05 -2.61
CA THR A 61 -13.95 10.97 -2.89
C THR A 61 -13.27 11.27 -4.22
N VAL A 62 -11.94 11.31 -4.22
CA VAL A 62 -11.13 11.60 -5.40
C VAL A 62 -10.24 10.42 -5.76
N GLN A 63 -9.98 10.25 -7.05
CA GLN A 63 -9.03 9.25 -7.53
C GLN A 63 -7.61 9.68 -7.19
N TYR A 64 -6.85 8.82 -6.49
CA TYR A 64 -5.49 9.13 -6.04
C TYR A 64 -4.54 7.94 -6.24
N GLY A 65 -4.19 7.65 -7.50
CA GLY A 65 -3.35 6.50 -7.83
C GLY A 65 -4.11 5.19 -7.65
N ARG A 66 -3.51 4.22 -6.95
CA ARG A 66 -4.11 2.88 -6.75
C ARG A 66 -5.35 2.93 -5.86
N TYR A 67 -5.37 3.83 -4.88
CA TYR A 67 -6.44 3.92 -3.89
C TYR A 67 -7.05 5.32 -3.87
N PRO A 68 -8.36 5.46 -3.63
CA PRO A 68 -8.98 6.78 -3.55
C PRO A 68 -8.53 7.54 -2.29
N ALA A 69 -8.59 8.86 -2.36
CA ALA A 69 -8.52 9.73 -1.20
C ALA A 69 -9.92 10.27 -0.86
N LEU A 70 -10.17 10.51 0.42
CA LEU A 70 -11.39 11.10 0.95
C LEU A 70 -11.05 12.50 1.46
N VAL A 71 -11.69 13.52 0.90
CA VAL A 71 -11.54 14.92 1.32
C VAL A 71 -12.81 15.33 2.04
N ILE A 72 -12.69 15.86 3.25
CA ILE A 72 -13.83 16.24 4.11
C ILE A 72 -13.65 17.70 4.49
N ASN A 73 -14.70 18.50 4.38
CA ASN A 73 -14.71 19.86 4.92
C ASN A 73 -15.17 19.83 6.38
N THR A 74 -14.22 19.82 7.31
CA THR A 74 -14.51 19.78 8.74
C THR A 74 -14.59 21.20 9.33
N SER A 75 -14.97 21.31 10.60
CA SER A 75 -14.95 22.59 11.31
C SER A 75 -13.56 23.23 11.42
N GLU A 76 -12.49 22.46 11.22
CA GLU A 76 -11.11 22.95 11.19
C GLU A 76 -10.60 23.21 9.76
N GLY A 77 -11.47 23.11 8.75
CA GLY A 77 -11.15 23.26 7.34
C GLY A 77 -11.08 21.94 6.58
N LEU A 78 -10.59 21.99 5.34
CA LEU A 78 -10.47 20.81 4.49
C LEU A 78 -9.37 19.88 5.00
N LYS A 79 -9.73 18.61 5.23
CA LYS A 79 -8.81 17.53 5.57
C LYS A 79 -8.88 16.45 4.49
N ALA A 80 -7.74 15.84 4.16
CA ALA A 80 -7.66 14.76 3.18
C ALA A 80 -7.07 13.51 3.83
N TYR A 81 -7.71 12.37 3.59
CA TYR A 81 -7.33 11.07 4.13
C TYR A 81 -7.18 10.06 3.00
N SER A 82 -6.40 9.00 3.25
CA SER A 82 -6.57 7.77 2.48
C SER A 82 -7.99 7.25 2.70
N ALA A 83 -8.71 6.93 1.64
CA ALA A 83 -10.03 6.30 1.77
C ALA A 83 -9.91 4.77 1.99
N VAL A 84 -8.76 4.27 2.44
CA VAL A 84 -8.50 2.84 2.66
C VAL A 84 -8.53 2.54 4.14
N CYS A 85 -9.42 1.63 4.55
CA CYS A 85 -9.48 1.13 5.91
C CYS A 85 -8.20 0.38 6.26
N THR A 86 -7.62 0.69 7.43
CA THR A 86 -6.38 0.07 7.93
C THR A 86 -6.53 -1.40 8.34
N HIS A 87 -7.76 -1.94 8.38
CA HIS A 87 -8.01 -3.35 8.69
C HIS A 87 -7.67 -4.27 7.51
N PHE A 88 -8.50 -4.26 6.46
CA PHE A 88 -8.34 -5.08 5.24
C PHE A 88 -8.69 -4.30 3.97
N ALA A 89 -8.30 -3.03 3.92
CA ALA A 89 -8.32 -2.19 2.73
C ALA A 89 -9.68 -1.95 2.05
N CYS A 90 -10.79 -2.15 2.77
CA CYS A 90 -12.10 -1.69 2.31
C CYS A 90 -12.10 -0.16 2.13
N ILE A 91 -12.86 0.32 1.14
CA ILE A 91 -12.99 1.76 0.92
C ILE A 91 -13.96 2.35 1.93
N VAL A 92 -13.46 3.29 2.74
CA VAL A 92 -14.24 4.01 3.74
C VAL A 92 -14.95 5.21 3.11
N LYS A 93 -16.02 5.68 3.75
CA LYS A 93 -16.78 6.86 3.33
C LYS A 93 -17.02 7.79 4.50
N TRP A 94 -17.21 9.07 4.20
CA TRP A 94 -17.74 10.01 5.18
C TRP A 94 -19.21 9.68 5.48
N ASN A 95 -19.56 9.66 6.77
CA ASN A 95 -20.93 9.60 7.23
C ASN A 95 -21.25 10.88 8.01
N ALA A 96 -21.99 11.79 7.37
CA ALA A 96 -22.36 13.08 7.93
C ALA A 96 -23.35 12.98 9.11
N GLU A 97 -24.14 11.89 9.20
CA GLU A 97 -25.13 11.73 10.27
C GLU A 97 -24.46 11.52 11.64
N ILE A 98 -23.31 10.83 11.64
CA ILE A 98 -22.54 10.53 12.86
C ILE A 98 -21.21 11.27 12.92
N ASN A 99 -20.91 12.11 11.92
CA ASN A 99 -19.66 12.85 11.78
C ASN A 99 -18.40 11.97 11.87
N GLN A 100 -18.42 10.80 11.23
CA GLN A 100 -17.29 9.86 11.24
C GLN A 100 -17.00 9.31 9.85
N ILE A 101 -15.75 8.90 9.65
CA ILE A 101 -15.37 8.08 8.51
C ILE A 101 -15.75 6.62 8.84
N ALA A 102 -16.65 6.04 8.04
CA ALA A 102 -17.21 4.72 8.28
C ALA A 102 -16.73 3.70 7.24
N CYS A 103 -16.32 2.53 7.75
CA CYS A 103 -15.99 1.35 6.96
C CYS A 103 -17.18 0.38 6.97
N PRO A 104 -17.76 0.04 5.81
CA PRO A 104 -18.94 -0.82 5.74
C PRO A 104 -18.65 -2.31 5.99
N CYS A 105 -17.38 -2.73 6.03
CA CYS A 105 -17.02 -4.14 6.07
C CYS A 105 -17.13 -4.77 7.47
N HIS A 106 -16.66 -4.06 8.50
CA HIS A 106 -16.59 -4.57 9.88
C HIS A 106 -16.88 -3.45 10.89
N GLU A 107 -17.75 -2.50 10.52
CA GLU A 107 -18.17 -1.39 11.39
C GLU A 107 -16.99 -0.62 12.01
N GLY A 108 -15.95 -0.38 11.20
CA GLY A 108 -14.81 0.45 11.61
C GLY A 108 -15.15 1.92 11.49
N TYR A 109 -14.91 2.70 12.54
CA TYR A 109 -15.16 4.14 12.56
C TYR A 109 -13.87 4.90 12.89
N PHE A 110 -13.66 6.03 12.23
CA PHE A 110 -12.50 6.89 12.44
C PHE A 110 -12.96 8.33 12.65
N ASP A 111 -12.31 9.01 13.61
CA ASP A 111 -12.51 10.42 13.88
C ASP A 111 -11.82 11.26 12.78
N PRO A 112 -12.54 12.18 12.10
CA PRO A 112 -11.96 13.08 11.10
C PRO A 112 -11.26 14.33 11.70
N LEU A 113 -11.17 14.49 13.03
CA LEU A 113 -10.53 15.64 13.68
C LEU A 113 -9.21 15.28 14.37
#